data_AF-I3SHB9-F1
#
_entry.id   AF-I3SHB9-F1
#
_cell.length_a   1.000
_cell.length_b   1.000
_cell.length_c   1.000
_cell.angle_alpha   90.00
_cell.angle_beta   90.00
_cell.angle_gamma   90.00
#
_symmetry.space_group_name_H-M   'P 1'
#
loop_
_entity.id
_entity.type
_entity.pdbx_description
1 polymer ?
#
loop_
_entity_poly.entity_id
_entity_poly.type
_entity_poly.pdbx_seq_one_letter_code
_entity_poly.pdbx_strand_id
1 'polypeptide(L)'
;MQWYAFHEEPPSSSLFPEGKKKRLMDLFGKWCDEVITLISDTPEDMILQRDIYDRDMIYTWGIGRVTLIGDAAHPMQPNLGQGGCMAIEDCYQLILELDKVAQNGSGDFDVISALRRYEKKRIPRVRVLHTASRLASKLLVNYRPYIEFKFWPLSNLANMKIKHPGIYVARALLKFTFPHFVTWMIAGHGLW
;
A
#
# COMPACT_ATOMS: atom_id res chain seq x y z
N MET A 1 -20.35 5.64 -5.88
CA MET A 1 -19.50 5.23 -4.74
C MET A 1 -18.50 4.21 -5.25
N GLN A 2 -17.24 4.26 -4.81
CA GLN A 2 -16.21 3.30 -5.22
C GLN A 2 -15.82 2.44 -4.02
N TRP A 3 -15.66 1.14 -4.24
CA TRP A 3 -15.22 0.17 -3.23
C TRP A 3 -14.14 -0.72 -3.82
N TYR A 4 -13.35 -1.33 -2.93
CA TYR A 4 -12.28 -2.26 -3.27
C TYR A 4 -12.38 -3.49 -2.37
N ALA A 5 -12.18 -4.67 -2.95
CA ALA A 5 -12.06 -5.93 -2.22
C ALA A 5 -10.71 -6.57 -2.57
N PHE A 6 -9.93 -6.91 -1.55
CA PHE A 6 -8.63 -7.55 -1.73
C PHE A 6 -8.74 -9.04 -1.35
N HIS A 7 -8.33 -9.91 -2.26
CA HIS A 7 -8.25 -11.34 -2.03
C HIS A 7 -6.96 -11.87 -2.67
N GLU A 8 -6.29 -12.79 -2.01
CA GLU A 8 -5.08 -13.43 -2.53
C GLU A 8 -5.47 -14.57 -3.47
N GLU A 9 -5.06 -14.46 -4.73
CA GLU A 9 -5.27 -15.48 -5.76
C GLU A 9 -4.00 -15.59 -6.63
N PRO A 10 -3.81 -16.72 -7.34
CA PRO A 10 -2.79 -16.80 -8.38
C PRO A 10 -2.97 -15.69 -9.42
N PRO A 11 -1.87 -15.15 -9.98
CA PRO A 11 -1.96 -14.09 -10.99
C PRO A 11 -2.74 -14.54 -12.22
N SER A 12 -3.46 -13.61 -12.85
CA SER A 12 -4.27 -13.84 -14.06
C SER A 12 -5.39 -14.88 -13.89
N SER A 13 -5.99 -14.97 -12.70
CA SER A 13 -7.16 -15.80 -12.39
C SER A 13 -8.45 -15.23 -12.99
N SER A 14 -8.55 -15.05 -14.31
CA SER A 14 -9.68 -14.33 -14.94
C SER A 14 -10.84 -15.22 -15.43
N LEU A 15 -11.00 -16.42 -14.89
CA LEU A 15 -12.09 -17.32 -15.27
C LEU A 15 -13.10 -17.42 -14.12
N PHE A 16 -14.09 -16.53 -14.12
CA PHE A 16 -15.30 -16.66 -13.31
C PHE A 16 -16.49 -16.98 -14.23
N PRO A 17 -16.72 -18.26 -14.60
CA PRO A 17 -17.77 -18.64 -15.54
C PRO A 17 -19.17 -18.18 -15.11
N GLU A 18 -19.37 -18.05 -13.80
CA GLU A 18 -20.64 -17.67 -13.18
C GLU A 18 -20.70 -16.17 -12.81
N GLY A 19 -19.69 -15.39 -13.19
CA GLY A 19 -19.61 -13.95 -12.95
C GLY A 19 -18.78 -13.55 -11.72
N LYS A 20 -18.25 -12.32 -11.76
CA LYS A 20 -17.46 -11.68 -10.70
C LYS A 20 -18.33 -11.40 -9.47
N LYS A 21 -19.60 -11.02 -9.63
CA LYS A 21 -20.50 -10.80 -8.48
C LYS A 21 -20.70 -12.07 -7.68
N LYS A 22 -20.96 -13.21 -8.35
CA LYS A 22 -21.12 -14.50 -7.66
C LYS A 22 -19.84 -14.87 -6.91
N ARG A 23 -18.68 -14.74 -7.56
CA ARG A 23 -17.37 -14.96 -6.92
C ARG A 23 -17.20 -14.11 -5.65
N LEU A 24 -17.55 -12.83 -5.70
CA LEU A 24 -17.49 -11.93 -4.55
C LEU A 24 -18.47 -12.34 -3.45
N MET A 25 -19.66 -12.82 -3.79
CA MET A 25 -20.60 -13.37 -2.81
C MET A 25 -20.08 -14.64 -2.14
N ASP A 26 -19.40 -15.52 -2.87
CA ASP A 26 -18.78 -16.71 -2.29
C ASP A 26 -17.67 -16.35 -1.29
N LEU A 27 -16.92 -15.29 -1.59
CA LEU A 27 -15.81 -14.79 -0.75
C LEU A 27 -16.30 -13.98 0.46
N PHE A 28 -17.25 -13.08 0.25
CA PHE A 28 -17.62 -12.02 1.19
C PHE A 28 -19.08 -12.10 1.67
N GLY A 29 -19.89 -13.05 1.20
CA GLY A 29 -21.31 -13.18 1.54
C GLY A 29 -21.63 -13.52 3.00
N LYS A 30 -20.60 -13.68 3.85
CA LYS A 30 -20.73 -13.85 5.30
C LYS A 30 -20.29 -12.61 6.09
N TRP A 31 -20.00 -11.51 5.41
CA TRP A 31 -19.66 -10.23 6.02
C TRP A 31 -20.95 -9.50 6.42
N CYS A 32 -20.83 -8.29 6.95
CA CYS A 32 -21.99 -7.50 7.35
C CYS A 32 -22.88 -7.14 6.16
N ASP A 33 -24.15 -6.86 6.45
CA ASP A 33 -25.19 -6.62 5.45
C ASP A 33 -24.85 -5.46 4.50
N GLU A 34 -24.09 -4.47 4.95
CA GLU A 34 -23.63 -3.36 4.11
C GLU A 34 -22.69 -3.81 2.99
N VAL A 35 -21.78 -4.76 3.28
CA VAL A 35 -20.88 -5.33 2.26
C VAL A 35 -21.66 -6.17 1.26
N ILE A 36 -22.58 -6.99 1.76
CA ILE A 36 -23.46 -7.82 0.92
C ILE A 36 -24.31 -6.93 0.02
N THR A 37 -24.90 -5.87 0.56
CA THR A 37 -25.71 -4.90 -0.19
C THR A 37 -24.86 -4.19 -1.26
N LEU A 38 -23.67 -3.70 -0.91
CA LEU A 38 -22.75 -3.05 -1.86
C LEU A 38 -22.41 -3.96 -3.05
N ILE A 39 -22.10 -5.24 -2.80
CA ILE A 39 -21.78 -6.20 -3.87
C ILE A 39 -23.04 -6.51 -4.70
N SER A 40 -24.20 -6.68 -4.06
CA SER A 40 -25.48 -6.99 -4.72
C SER A 40 -25.88 -5.88 -5.69
N ASP A 41 -25.79 -4.63 -5.24
CA ASP A 41 -26.27 -3.45 -5.96
C ASP A 41 -25.31 -2.99 -7.05
N THR A 42 -24.05 -3.44 -7.04
CA THR A 42 -23.07 -3.06 -8.08
C THR A 42 -23.35 -3.84 -9.37
N PRO A 43 -23.56 -3.17 -10.53
CA PRO A 43 -23.70 -3.86 -11.82
C PRO A 43 -22.49 -4.74 -12.17
N GLU A 44 -22.72 -5.91 -12.78
CA GLU A 44 -21.68 -6.91 -13.07
C GLU A 44 -20.54 -6.38 -13.98
N ASP A 45 -20.90 -5.54 -14.96
CA ASP A 45 -19.98 -4.87 -15.88
C ASP A 45 -19.12 -3.80 -15.21
N MET A 46 -19.61 -3.23 -14.10
CA MET A 46 -18.90 -2.24 -13.28
C MET A 46 -17.92 -2.86 -12.28
N ILE A 47 -17.98 -4.18 -12.05
CA ILE A 47 -17.03 -4.89 -11.18
C ILE A 47 -15.75 -5.15 -11.96
N LEU A 48 -14.62 -4.59 -11.52
CA LEU A 48 -13.33 -4.79 -12.19
C LEU A 48 -12.40 -5.65 -11.32
N GLN A 49 -11.82 -6.68 -11.92
CA GLN A 49 -10.71 -7.43 -11.34
C GLN A 49 -9.40 -6.84 -11.86
N ARG A 50 -8.46 -6.57 -10.95
CA ARG A 50 -7.12 -6.11 -11.31
C ARG A 50 -6.10 -6.79 -10.42
N ASP A 51 -5.09 -7.36 -11.05
CA ASP A 51 -3.93 -7.89 -10.34
C ASP A 51 -3.11 -6.73 -9.77
N ILE A 52 -2.60 -6.91 -8.55
CA ILE A 52 -1.71 -5.95 -7.90
C ILE A 52 -0.29 -6.43 -8.07
N TYR A 53 0.47 -5.70 -8.88
CA TYR A 53 1.90 -5.94 -9.05
C TYR A 53 2.69 -5.10 -8.06
N ASP A 54 3.69 -5.74 -7.46
CA ASP A 54 4.61 -5.12 -6.50
C ASP A 54 6.04 -5.50 -6.87
N ARG A 55 7.00 -4.64 -6.51
CA ARG A 55 8.44 -4.92 -6.62
C ARG A 55 9.20 -4.31 -5.47
N ASP A 56 10.39 -4.83 -5.23
CA ASP A 56 11.28 -4.24 -4.24
C ASP A 56 11.71 -2.82 -4.66
N MET A 57 11.85 -1.96 -3.66
CA MET A 57 12.24 -0.56 -3.86
C MET A 57 13.67 -0.48 -4.41
N ILE A 58 13.87 0.36 -5.42
CA ILE A 58 15.19 0.73 -5.92
C ILE A 58 15.73 1.95 -5.18
N TYR A 59 17.05 1.96 -4.93
CA TYR A 59 17.75 3.05 -4.23
C TYR A 59 18.59 3.93 -5.16
N THR A 60 18.60 3.61 -6.45
CA THR A 60 19.22 4.41 -7.50
C THR A 60 18.12 4.87 -8.44
N TRP A 61 17.73 6.13 -8.33
CA TRP A 61 16.62 6.68 -9.12
C TRP A 61 17.08 7.28 -10.44
N GLY A 62 18.38 7.36 -10.73
CA GLY A 62 18.82 7.95 -12.00
C GLY A 62 20.31 7.90 -12.21
N ILE A 63 20.76 8.33 -13.39
CA ILE A 63 22.17 8.42 -13.79
C ILE A 63 22.36 9.67 -14.64
N GLY A 64 23.43 10.44 -14.38
CA GLY A 64 23.71 11.67 -15.09
C GLY A 64 22.56 12.68 -14.99
N ARG A 65 22.05 13.12 -16.15
CA ARG A 65 20.96 14.11 -16.26
C ARG A 65 19.56 13.49 -16.21
N VAL A 66 19.45 12.21 -15.87
CA VAL A 66 18.18 11.48 -15.80
C VAL A 66 17.90 11.08 -14.36
N THR A 67 16.66 11.28 -13.91
CA THR A 67 16.11 10.78 -12.65
C THR A 67 14.68 10.30 -12.84
N LEU A 68 14.25 9.39 -11.96
CA LEU A 68 12.91 8.81 -11.90
C LEU A 68 12.12 9.47 -10.79
N ILE A 69 10.81 9.61 -10.99
CA ILE A 69 9.85 10.11 -9.99
C ILE A 69 8.61 9.21 -9.96
N GLY A 70 7.84 9.26 -8.87
CA GLY A 70 6.57 8.53 -8.76
C GLY A 70 6.72 7.02 -8.97
N ASP A 71 5.73 6.39 -9.60
CA ASP A 71 5.69 4.93 -9.81
C ASP A 71 6.87 4.39 -10.63
N ALA A 72 7.55 5.23 -11.43
CA ALA A 72 8.77 4.82 -12.12
C ALA A 72 9.92 4.55 -11.13
N ALA A 73 10.00 5.36 -10.07
CA ALA A 73 10.99 5.20 -9.00
C ALA A 73 10.54 4.24 -7.89
N HIS A 74 9.27 4.34 -7.47
CA HIS A 74 8.76 3.69 -6.27
C HIS A 74 7.30 3.23 -6.40
N PRO A 75 6.98 2.26 -7.26
CA PRO A 75 5.63 1.73 -7.29
C PRO A 75 5.28 1.13 -5.92
N MET A 76 4.10 1.47 -5.40
CA MET A 76 3.64 1.08 -4.07
C MET A 76 2.33 0.31 -4.13
N GLN A 77 2.16 -0.61 -3.18
CA GLN A 77 0.85 -1.22 -2.96
C GLN A 77 -0.19 -0.17 -2.53
N PRO A 78 -1.45 -0.28 -2.96
CA PRO A 78 -2.46 0.77 -2.81
C PRO A 78 -2.99 0.93 -1.38
N ASN A 79 -2.61 0.06 -0.45
CA ASN A 79 -3.27 -0.08 0.86
C ASN A 79 -3.25 1.19 1.74
N LEU A 80 -2.29 2.09 1.54
CA LEU A 80 -2.24 3.38 2.26
C LEU A 80 -2.64 4.58 1.36
N GLY A 81 -2.87 4.36 0.06
CA GLY A 81 -3.19 5.42 -0.88
C GLY A 81 -2.09 6.47 -1.09
N GLN A 82 -0.83 6.15 -0.75
CA GLN A 82 0.25 7.16 -0.70
C GLN A 82 1.08 7.30 -1.98
N GLY A 83 0.94 6.42 -2.98
CA GLY A 83 1.77 6.47 -4.19
C GLY A 83 1.69 7.81 -4.92
N GLY A 84 0.47 8.30 -5.17
CA GLY A 84 0.26 9.61 -5.79
C GLY A 84 0.76 10.79 -4.94
N CYS A 85 0.53 10.74 -3.61
CA CYS A 85 1.05 11.76 -2.69
C CYS A 85 2.59 11.83 -2.74
N MET A 86 3.27 10.67 -2.80
CA MET A 86 4.72 10.62 -2.91
C MET A 86 5.22 11.19 -4.24
N ALA A 87 4.53 10.92 -5.35
CA ALA A 87 4.87 11.51 -6.64
C ALA A 87 4.76 13.04 -6.63
N ILE A 88 3.75 13.60 -5.95
CA ILE A 88 3.60 15.06 -5.80
C ILE A 88 4.72 15.65 -4.96
N GLU A 89 5.03 15.03 -3.81
CA GLU A 89 6.15 15.45 -2.96
C GLU A 89 7.50 15.35 -3.71
N ASP A 90 7.67 14.37 -4.59
CA ASP A 90 8.84 14.24 -5.45
C ASP A 90 8.96 15.42 -6.41
N CYS A 91 7.89 15.75 -7.13
CA CYS A 91 7.85 16.89 -8.04
C CYS A 91 8.23 18.18 -7.31
N TYR A 92 7.64 18.40 -6.13
CA TYR A 92 7.93 19.57 -5.31
C TYR A 92 9.42 19.65 -4.93
N GLN A 93 9.98 18.56 -4.41
CA GLN A 93 11.39 18.54 -3.99
C GLN A 93 12.35 18.68 -5.19
N LEU A 94 12.00 18.11 -6.34
CA LEU A 94 12.77 18.24 -7.57
C LEU A 94 12.80 19.69 -8.04
N ILE A 95 11.64 20.37 -8.06
CA ILE A 95 11.54 21.79 -8.39
C ILE A 95 12.43 22.62 -7.47
N LEU A 96 12.38 22.41 -6.15
CA LEU A 96 13.23 23.13 -5.19
C LEU A 96 14.73 22.98 -5.45
N GLU A 97 15.18 21.79 -5.86
CA GLU A 97 16.61 21.57 -6.12
C GLU A 97 17.04 22.14 -7.47
N LEU A 98 16.16 22.15 -8.47
CA LEU A 98 16.42 22.75 -9.79
C LEU A 98 16.37 24.28 -9.76
N ASP A 99 15.48 24.89 -8.98
CA ASP A 99 15.37 26.34 -8.83
C ASP A 99 16.67 26.96 -8.27
N LYS A 100 17.34 26.25 -7.34
CA LYS A 100 18.67 26.63 -6.84
C LYS A 100 19.73 26.66 -7.95
N VAL A 101 19.63 25.81 -8.96
CA VAL A 101 20.53 25.82 -10.11
C VAL A 101 20.21 27.01 -11.02
N ALA A 102 18.92 27.28 -11.25
CA ALA A 102 18.50 28.43 -12.04
C ALA A 102 19.00 29.77 -11.47
N GLN A 103 19.03 29.92 -10.14
CA GLN A 103 19.44 31.15 -9.46
C GLN A 103 20.96 31.37 -9.38
N ASN A 104 21.76 30.30 -9.27
CA ASN A 104 23.21 30.39 -9.00
C ASN A 104 24.10 30.28 -10.25
N GLY A 105 23.50 30.15 -11.45
CA GLY A 105 24.20 29.89 -12.70
C GLY A 105 24.18 28.40 -13.08
N SER A 106 24.28 28.13 -14.38
CA SER A 106 23.94 26.83 -14.98
C SER A 106 25.16 26.12 -15.57
N GLY A 107 25.70 25.13 -14.85
CA GLY A 107 26.60 24.11 -15.38
C GLY A 107 25.95 22.71 -15.44
N ASP A 108 26.45 21.85 -16.33
CA ASP A 108 26.05 20.44 -16.43
C ASP A 108 26.13 19.70 -15.10
N PHE A 109 27.21 19.95 -14.36
CA PHE A 109 27.48 19.36 -13.05
C PHE A 109 26.48 19.83 -11.98
N ASP A 110 25.91 21.04 -12.12
CA ASP A 110 24.95 21.59 -11.16
C ASP A 110 23.59 20.91 -11.28
N VAL A 111 23.14 20.64 -12.51
CA VAL A 111 21.91 19.89 -12.76
C VAL A 111 22.03 18.47 -12.23
N ILE A 112 23.12 17.76 -12.55
CA ILE A 112 23.33 16.39 -12.06
C ILE A 112 23.33 16.37 -10.53
N SER A 113 24.01 17.32 -9.90
CA SER A 113 24.06 17.45 -8.44
C SER A 113 22.70 17.73 -7.83
N ALA A 114 21.87 18.58 -8.46
CA ALA A 114 20.50 18.84 -8.03
C ALA A 114 19.63 17.57 -8.07
N LEU A 115 19.70 16.79 -9.14
CA LEU A 115 18.99 15.52 -9.25
C LEU A 115 19.41 14.56 -8.12
N ARG A 116 20.71 14.45 -7.82
CA ARG A 116 21.19 13.60 -6.70
C ARG A 116 20.70 14.07 -5.33
N ARG A 117 20.66 15.39 -5.10
CA ARG A 117 20.14 15.96 -3.84
C ARG A 117 18.65 15.68 -3.68
N TYR A 118 17.88 15.82 -4.75
CA TYR A 118 16.46 15.44 -4.78
C TYR A 118 16.28 13.98 -4.33
N GLU A 119 16.97 13.04 -4.97
CA GLU A 119 16.87 11.61 -4.67
C GLU A 119 17.24 11.31 -3.21
N LYS A 120 18.36 11.87 -2.74
CA LYS A 120 18.84 11.67 -1.36
C LYS A 120 17.83 12.13 -0.32
N LYS A 121 17.10 13.21 -0.59
CA LYS A 121 16.05 13.73 0.31
C LYS A 121 14.77 12.89 0.26
N ARG A 122 14.41 12.35 -0.91
CA ARG A 122 13.13 11.65 -1.11
C ARG A 122 13.16 10.17 -0.75
N ILE A 123 14.27 9.48 -1.04
CA ILE A 123 14.40 8.03 -0.80
C ILE A 123 14.02 7.61 0.63
N PRO A 124 14.49 8.27 1.71
CA PRO A 124 14.14 7.86 3.08
C PRO A 124 12.64 7.93 3.37
N ARG A 125 11.98 9.02 2.94
CA ARG A 125 10.54 9.24 3.11
C ARG A 125 9.73 8.19 2.37
N VAL A 126 10.05 7.99 1.10
CA VAL A 126 9.39 7.00 0.24
C VAL A 126 9.60 5.58 0.78
N ARG A 127 10.79 5.24 1.29
CA ARG A 127 11.07 3.92 1.85
C ARG A 127 10.15 3.55 3.01
N VAL A 128 9.90 4.49 3.93
CA VAL A 128 9.02 4.25 5.08
C VAL A 128 7.61 3.94 4.61
N LEU A 129 7.08 4.74 3.67
CA LEU A 129 5.72 4.54 3.16
C LEU A 129 5.60 3.32 2.25
N HIS A 130 6.60 3.01 1.43
CA HIS A 130 6.65 1.76 0.65
C HIS A 130 6.56 0.54 1.57
N THR A 131 7.39 0.51 2.61
CA THR A 131 7.44 -0.58 3.59
C THR A 131 6.13 -0.69 4.36
N ALA A 132 5.56 0.43 4.79
CA ALA A 132 4.30 0.46 5.51
C ALA A 132 3.13 -0.04 4.64
N SER A 133 3.08 0.37 3.37
CA SER A 133 2.08 -0.10 2.39
C SER A 133 2.17 -1.61 2.17
N ARG A 134 3.39 -2.16 2.09
CA ARG A 134 3.62 -3.61 1.96
C ARG A 134 3.22 -4.37 3.22
N LEU A 135 3.57 -3.84 4.39
CA LEU A 135 3.17 -4.44 5.65
C LEU A 135 1.65 -4.47 5.81
N ALA A 136 0.97 -3.36 5.48
CA ALA A 136 -0.49 -3.29 5.51
C ALA A 136 -1.13 -4.36 4.62
N SER A 137 -0.61 -4.57 3.40
CA SER A 137 -1.09 -5.65 2.51
C SER A 137 -0.94 -7.03 3.13
N LYS A 138 0.25 -7.32 3.67
CA LYS A 138 0.52 -8.62 4.28
C LYS A 138 -0.38 -8.88 5.49
N LEU A 139 -0.65 -7.85 6.29
CA LEU A 139 -1.55 -7.94 7.43
C LEU A 139 -2.99 -8.17 6.99
N LEU A 140 -3.48 -7.47 5.97
CA LEU A 140 -4.85 -7.64 5.46
C LEU A 140 -5.10 -9.06 4.96
N VAL A 141 -4.15 -9.64 4.23
CA VAL A 141 -4.28 -10.99 3.65
C VAL A 141 -4.07 -12.09 4.70
N ASN A 142 -3.11 -11.92 5.61
CA ASN A 142 -2.75 -12.94 6.60
C ASN A 142 -3.46 -12.78 7.95
N TYR A 143 -4.47 -11.92 8.06
CA TYR A 143 -5.15 -11.68 9.33
C TYR A 143 -5.90 -12.93 9.80
N ARG A 144 -5.40 -13.57 10.86
CA ARG A 144 -6.03 -14.73 11.52
C ARG A 144 -6.47 -14.32 12.94
N PRO A 145 -7.75 -13.92 13.13
CA PRO A 145 -8.21 -13.45 14.44
C PRO A 145 -8.37 -14.57 15.48
N TYR A 146 -8.50 -15.81 15.02
CA TYR A 146 -8.77 -16.98 15.85
C TYR A 146 -7.65 -18.01 15.76
N ILE A 147 -7.46 -18.76 16.84
CA ILE A 147 -6.52 -19.88 16.89
C ILE A 147 -7.07 -21.04 16.07
N GLU A 148 -6.30 -21.50 15.07
CA GLU A 148 -6.62 -22.71 14.31
C GLU A 148 -5.95 -23.93 14.98
N PHE A 149 -6.74 -24.79 15.62
CA PHE A 149 -6.23 -26.06 16.17
C PHE A 149 -6.15 -27.12 15.05
N LYS A 150 -4.98 -27.28 14.44
CA LYS A 150 -4.73 -28.27 13.36
C LYS A 150 -4.19 -29.63 13.87
N PHE A 151 -4.10 -29.81 15.18
CA PHE A 151 -3.51 -31.00 15.80
C PHE A 151 -4.60 -32.06 16.09
N TRP A 152 -4.33 -33.32 15.74
CA TRP A 152 -5.28 -34.44 15.77
C TRP A 152 -6.08 -34.65 17.08
N PRO A 153 -5.56 -34.39 18.30
CA PRO A 153 -6.36 -34.53 19.52
C PRO A 153 -7.33 -33.35 19.79
N LEU A 154 -7.10 -32.19 19.17
CA LEU A 154 -7.79 -30.93 19.47
C LEU A 154 -8.62 -30.42 18.28
N SER A 155 -8.78 -31.20 17.22
CA SER A 155 -9.59 -30.85 16.04
C SER A 155 -11.05 -30.54 16.42
N ASN A 156 -11.60 -31.20 17.45
CA ASN A 156 -12.93 -30.91 17.99
C ASN A 156 -13.04 -29.50 18.62
N LEU A 157 -11.92 -28.90 19.05
CA LEU A 157 -11.86 -27.51 19.53
C LEU A 157 -11.63 -26.52 18.39
N ALA A 158 -11.38 -26.96 17.16
CA ALA A 158 -11.17 -26.08 16.00
C ALA A 158 -12.40 -25.21 15.67
N ASN A 159 -13.59 -25.63 16.10
CA ASN A 159 -14.82 -24.82 15.98
C ASN A 159 -14.96 -23.73 17.05
N MET A 160 -14.14 -23.76 18.12
CA MET A 160 -14.14 -22.71 19.12
C MET A 160 -13.38 -21.48 18.61
N LYS A 161 -14.09 -20.36 18.45
CA LYS A 161 -13.54 -19.06 18.03
C LYS A 161 -12.72 -18.39 19.13
N ILE A 162 -11.65 -19.03 19.58
CA ILE A 162 -10.74 -18.48 20.61
C ILE A 162 -9.86 -17.42 19.94
N LYS A 163 -9.96 -16.17 20.40
CA LYS A 163 -9.14 -15.07 19.88
C LYS A 163 -7.68 -15.25 20.25
N HIS A 164 -6.78 -15.01 19.31
CA HIS A 164 -5.35 -15.10 19.58
C HIS A 164 -4.93 -14.01 20.61
N PRO A 165 -4.24 -14.37 21.72
CA PRO A 165 -3.92 -13.41 22.78
C PRO A 165 -3.04 -12.25 22.30
N GLY A 166 -2.17 -12.50 21.32
CA GLY A 166 -1.36 -11.47 20.68
C GLY A 166 -2.15 -10.32 20.02
N ILE A 167 -3.44 -10.50 19.71
CA ILE A 167 -4.29 -9.46 19.13
C ILE A 167 -4.49 -8.30 20.11
N TYR A 168 -4.60 -8.57 21.41
CA TYR A 168 -4.80 -7.51 22.40
C TYR A 168 -3.55 -6.64 22.54
N VAL A 169 -2.37 -7.28 22.55
CA VAL A 169 -1.08 -6.59 22.58
C VAL A 169 -0.86 -5.79 21.30
N ALA A 170 -1.08 -6.40 20.13
CA ALA A 170 -0.96 -5.71 18.84
C ALA A 170 -1.93 -4.53 18.73
N ARG A 171 -3.18 -4.70 19.19
CA ARG A 171 -4.18 -3.61 19.21
C ARG A 171 -3.79 -2.48 20.14
N ALA A 172 -3.23 -2.77 21.31
CA ALA A 172 -2.75 -1.75 22.24
C ALA A 172 -1.58 -0.95 21.64
N LEU A 173 -0.60 -1.64 21.06
CA LEU A 173 0.53 -1.00 20.36
C LEU A 173 0.04 -0.11 19.22
N LEU A 174 -0.82 -0.64 18.34
CA LEU A 174 -1.38 0.11 17.22
C LEU A 174 -2.16 1.35 17.70
N LYS A 175 -2.97 1.24 18.75
CA LYS A 175 -3.70 2.41 19.30
C LYS A 175 -2.76 3.55 19.70
N PHE A 176 -1.57 3.24 20.19
CA PHE A 176 -0.60 4.25 20.60
C PHE A 176 0.23 4.77 19.43
N THR A 177 0.75 3.90 18.57
CA THR A 177 1.70 4.29 17.51
C THR A 177 1.03 4.76 16.24
N PHE A 178 -0.13 4.22 15.89
CA PHE A 178 -0.81 4.49 14.62
C PHE A 178 -1.23 5.95 14.45
N PRO A 179 -1.79 6.66 15.47
CA PRO A 179 -2.12 8.07 15.31
C PRO A 179 -0.91 8.94 14.96
N HIS A 180 0.23 8.73 15.63
CA HIS A 180 1.45 9.47 15.33
C HIS A 180 1.97 9.19 13.93
N PHE A 181 1.94 7.92 13.51
CA PHE A 181 2.31 7.53 12.16
C PHE A 181 1.39 8.16 11.11
N VAL A 182 0.07 8.14 11.32
CA VAL A 182 -0.91 8.73 10.39
C VAL A 182 -0.74 10.25 10.30
N THR A 183 -0.53 10.94 11.43
CA THR A 183 -0.23 12.37 11.43
C THR A 183 1.05 12.66 10.67
N TRP A 184 2.13 11.91 10.90
CA TRP A 184 3.37 12.08 10.14
C TRP A 184 3.19 11.79 8.65
N MET A 185 2.43 10.74 8.31
CA MET A 185 2.15 10.34 6.94
C MET A 185 1.40 11.42 6.17
N ILE A 186 0.34 11.99 6.77
CA ILE A 186 -0.53 12.99 6.13
C ILE A 186 0.06 14.39 6.18
N ALA A 187 0.58 14.82 7.33
CA ALA A 187 1.05 16.20 7.51
C ALA A 187 2.44 16.45 6.91
N GLY A 188 3.20 15.39 6.61
CA GLY A 188 4.56 15.51 6.08
C GLY A 188 5.56 16.12 7.08
N HIS A 189 5.26 16.12 8.39
CA HIS A 189 6.12 16.72 9.42
C HIS A 189 7.53 16.10 9.41
N GLY A 190 8.56 16.96 9.36
CA GLY A 190 9.97 16.56 9.32
C GLY A 190 10.59 16.50 7.92
N LEU A 191 9.90 17.00 6.90
CA LEU A 191 10.38 17.08 5.51
C LEU A 191 10.76 18.51 5.10
N TRP A 192 11.83 19.08 5.67
CA TRP A 192 12.60 20.15 5.04
C TRP A 192 14.08 19.98 5.38
#